data_AF-A0AAN8IWT0-F1
#
_entry.id   AF-A0AAN8IWT0-F1
#
_cell.length_a   1.000
_cell.length_b   1.000
_cell.length_c   1.000
_cell.angle_alpha   90.00
_cell.angle_beta   90.00
_cell.angle_gamma   90.00
#
_symmetry.space_group_name_H-M   'P 1'
#
loop_
_entity.id
_entity.type
_entity.pdbx_description
1 polymer ?
#
loop_
_entity_poly.entity_id
_entity_poly.type
_entity_poly.pdbx_seq_one_letter_code
_entity_poly.pdbx_strand_id
1 'polypeptide(L)'
;MLAVGGVLSKPIEKLVSFIVPRVLWPQVKKRIRFALNKRGIQLPVLCGVELEHLSLSYIDRAAVINTDFRFDLPLFIRKFKLYLIHKSMTVRGIPTYVER
;
A
#
# COMPACT_ATOMS: atom_id res chain seq x y z
N MET A 1 2.21 -12.61 45.36
CA MET A 1 1.85 -12.60 43.92
C MET A 1 1.17 -13.92 43.61
N LEU A 2 -0.15 -13.87 43.37
CA LEU A 2 -0.96 -15.06 43.11
C LEU A 2 -0.44 -15.80 41.88
N ALA A 3 -0.21 -17.09 42.07
CA ALA A 3 0.21 -18.09 41.08
C ALA A 3 -0.88 -18.34 40.01
N VAL A 4 -1.25 -17.32 39.25
CA VAL A 4 -2.22 -17.41 38.14
C VAL A 4 -1.57 -17.97 36.86
N GLY A 5 -0.23 -18.04 36.78
CA GLY A 5 0.47 -18.47 35.57
C GLY A 5 0.53 -19.99 35.32
N GLY A 6 0.36 -20.83 36.35
CA GLY A 6 0.76 -22.24 36.26
C GLY A 6 -0.34 -23.24 35.88
N VAL A 7 -1.55 -23.10 36.46
CA VAL A 7 -2.56 -24.18 36.45
C VAL A 7 -3.78 -23.86 35.59
N LEU A 8 -4.13 -22.57 35.46
CA LEU A 8 -5.25 -22.10 34.62
C LEU A 8 -4.83 -21.72 33.20
N SER A 9 -3.52 -21.65 32.92
CA SER A 9 -2.99 -21.30 31.61
C SER A 9 -3.34 -22.33 30.53
N LYS A 10 -3.22 -23.63 30.83
CA LYS A 10 -3.55 -24.72 29.89
C LYS A 10 -5.00 -24.73 29.37
N PRO A 11 -6.05 -24.59 30.22
CA PRO A 11 -7.43 -24.53 29.72
C PRO A 11 -7.74 -23.23 28.98
N ILE A 12 -7.18 -22.09 29.42
CA ILE A 12 -7.34 -20.80 28.73
C ILE A 12 -6.67 -20.84 27.35
N GLU A 13 -5.47 -21.41 27.27
CA GLU A 13 -4.72 -21.59 26.03
C GLU A 13 -5.49 -22.46 25.03
N LYS A 14 -6.09 -23.58 25.47
CA LYS A 14 -6.97 -24.40 24.63
C LYS A 14 -8.21 -23.66 24.15
N LEU A 15 -8.81 -22.84 25.00
CA LEU A 15 -10.01 -22.08 24.64
C LEU A 15 -9.68 -21.01 23.59
N VAL A 16 -8.59 -20.27 23.81
CA VAL A 16 -8.09 -19.25 22.88
C VAL A 16 -7.65 -19.90 21.57
N SER A 17 -6.93 -21.01 21.60
CA SER A 17 -6.49 -21.73 20.39
C SER A 17 -7.65 -22.29 19.57
N PHE A 18 -8.83 -22.47 20.17
CA PHE A 18 -10.03 -22.94 19.47
C PHE A 18 -10.89 -21.78 18.95
N ILE A 19 -11.05 -20.73 19.75
CA ILE A 19 -11.88 -19.56 19.41
C ILE A 19 -11.18 -18.69 18.35
N VAL A 20 -9.87 -18.50 18.44
CA VAL A 20 -9.10 -17.66 17.51
C VAL A 20 -9.26 -18.11 16.05
N PRO A 21 -8.99 -19.38 15.68
CA PRO A 21 -9.12 -19.81 14.29
C PRO A 21 -10.58 -19.93 13.82
N ARG A 22 -11.54 -20.24 14.72
CA ARG A 22 -12.95 -20.46 14.33
C ARG A 22 -13.79 -19.19 14.27
N VAL A 23 -13.51 -18.19 15.12
CA VAL A 23 -14.38 -17.02 15.31
C VAL A 23 -13.67 -15.72 14.99
N LEU A 24 -12.47 -15.50 15.55
CA LEU A 24 -11.74 -14.24 15.34
C LEU A 24 -11.13 -14.14 13.94
N TRP A 25 -10.46 -15.20 13.49
CA TRP A 25 -9.80 -15.23 12.18
C TRP A 25 -10.74 -14.93 11.00
N PRO A 26 -11.95 -15.51 10.89
CA PRO A 26 -12.87 -15.17 9.81
C PRO A 26 -13.39 -13.73 9.90
N GLN A 27 -13.60 -13.17 11.10
CA GLN A 27 -14.00 -11.77 11.26
C GLN A 27 -12.88 -10.80 10.87
N VAL A 28 -11.65 -11.09 11.28
CA VAL A 28 -10.46 -10.29 10.92
C VAL A 28 -10.22 -10.37 9.41
N LYS A 29 -10.26 -11.57 8.81
CA LYS A 29 -10.17 -11.73 7.35
C LYS A 29 -11.25 -10.95 6.61
N LYS A 30 -12.50 -10.95 7.08
CA LYS A 30 -13.58 -10.14 6.48
C LYS A 30 -13.29 -8.65 6.59
N ARG A 31 -12.81 -8.16 7.74
CA ARG A 31 -12.45 -6.74 7.91
C ARG A 31 -11.27 -6.32 7.05
N ILE A 32 -10.23 -7.16 6.97
CA ILE A 32 -9.06 -6.91 6.12
C ILE A 32 -9.48 -6.90 4.64
N ARG A 33 -10.25 -7.91 4.20
CA ARG A 33 -10.79 -7.97 2.83
C ARG A 33 -11.69 -6.79 2.52
N PHE A 34 -12.52 -6.37 3.47
CA PHE A 34 -13.36 -5.18 3.30
C PHE A 34 -12.53 -3.91 3.24
N ALA A 35 -11.51 -3.74 4.08
CA ALA A 35 -10.60 -2.59 4.00
C ALA A 35 -9.88 -2.55 2.65
N LEU A 36 -9.38 -3.69 2.17
CA LEU A 36 -8.76 -3.83 0.85
C LEU A 36 -9.73 -3.54 -0.30
N ASN A 37 -10.96 -4.07 -0.25
CA ASN A 37 -11.93 -3.88 -1.34
C ASN A 37 -12.62 -2.50 -1.32
N LYS A 38 -12.89 -1.93 -0.14
CA LYS A 38 -13.57 -0.63 0.01
C LYS A 38 -12.63 0.56 -0.06
N ARG A 39 -11.37 0.42 0.38
CA ARG A 39 -10.36 1.49 0.36
C ARG A 39 -9.29 1.29 -0.72
N GLY A 40 -9.25 0.13 -1.38
CA GLY A 40 -8.16 -0.24 -2.27
C GLY A 40 -6.87 -0.57 -1.49
N ILE A 41 -5.89 -1.15 -2.17
CA ILE A 41 -4.50 -1.09 -1.73
C ILE A 41 -4.00 0.29 -2.15
N GLN A 42 -3.85 1.20 -1.18
CA GLN A 42 -3.24 2.50 -1.44
C GLN A 42 -1.74 2.30 -1.65
N LEU A 43 -1.34 2.17 -2.91
CA LEU A 43 0.06 2.27 -3.32
C LEU A 43 0.49 3.75 -3.29
N PRO A 44 1.78 4.05 -3.04
CA PRO A 44 2.27 5.42 -3.03
C PRO A 44 1.95 6.11 -4.35
N VAL A 45 1.28 7.26 -4.27
CA VAL A 45 0.86 8.04 -5.44
C VAL A 45 2.10 8.61 -6.11
N LEU A 46 2.50 8.02 -7.23
CA LEU A 46 3.51 8.58 -8.12
C LEU A 46 2.84 9.62 -9.03
N CYS A 47 3.42 10.81 -9.14
CA CYS A 47 2.82 11.92 -9.89
C CYS A 47 2.51 11.53 -11.35
N GLY A 48 1.23 11.49 -11.71
CA GLY A 48 0.77 11.19 -13.07
C GLY A 48 0.69 9.70 -13.40
N VAL A 49 0.85 8.81 -12.41
CA VAL A 49 0.70 7.36 -12.58
C VAL A 49 -0.64 6.93 -11.97
N GLU A 50 -1.54 6.45 -12.81
CA GLU A 50 -2.77 5.77 -12.40
C GLU A 50 -2.55 4.26 -12.46
N LEU A 51 -2.87 3.56 -11.39
CA LEU A 51 -2.68 2.11 -11.29
C LEU A 51 -3.99 1.42 -11.65
N GLU A 52 -3.96 0.55 -12.65
CA GLU A 52 -5.09 -0.25 -13.10
C GLU A 52 -4.84 -1.74 -12.83
N HIS A 53 -5.93 -2.51 -12.63
CA HIS A 53 -5.93 -3.97 -12.52
C HIS A 53 -4.91 -4.55 -11.51
N LEU A 54 -4.97 -4.10 -10.26
CA LEU A 54 -4.12 -4.64 -9.21
C LEU A 54 -4.46 -6.10 -8.89
N SER A 55 -3.46 -6.97 -9.02
CA SER A 55 -3.50 -8.40 -8.72
C SER A 55 -2.39 -8.77 -7.72
N LEU A 56 -2.68 -9.74 -6.86
CA LEU A 56 -1.80 -10.16 -5.78
C LEU A 56 -1.59 -11.66 -5.85
N SER A 57 -0.34 -12.07 -6.08
CA SER A 57 0.07 -13.47 -6.19
C SER A 57 1.03 -13.79 -5.06
N TYR A 58 0.79 -14.89 -4.35
CA TYR A 58 1.70 -15.37 -3.30
C TYR A 58 2.58 -16.46 -3.89
N ILE A 59 3.89 -16.24 -3.88
CA ILE A 59 4.91 -17.23 -4.21
C ILE A 59 5.69 -17.56 -2.95
N ASP A 60 6.49 -18.63 -2.98
CA ASP A 60 7.19 -19.09 -1.79
C ASP A 60 8.10 -17.97 -1.25
N ARG A 61 7.81 -17.52 -0.01
CA ARG A 61 8.44 -16.40 0.71
C ARG A 61 8.30 -14.99 0.10
N ALA A 62 7.44 -14.78 -0.89
CA ALA A 62 7.20 -13.42 -1.41
C ALA A 62 5.73 -13.18 -1.81
N ALA A 63 5.30 -11.93 -1.66
CA ALA A 63 4.05 -11.44 -2.21
C ALA A 63 4.36 -10.60 -3.46
N VAL A 64 3.87 -11.04 -4.61
CA VAL A 64 3.99 -10.35 -5.89
C VAL A 64 2.75 -9.51 -6.09
N ILE A 65 2.95 -8.19 -6.18
CA ILE A 65 1.90 -7.24 -6.54
C ILE A 65 2.10 -6.94 -8.01
N ASN A 66 1.16 -7.36 -8.84
CA ASN A 66 1.16 -7.08 -10.28
C ASN A 66 0.05 -6.07 -10.58
N THR A 67 0.41 -4.95 -11.18
CA THR A 67 -0.52 -3.85 -11.46
C THR A 67 -0.10 -3.25 -12.79
N ASP A 68 -1.07 -3.00 -13.65
CA ASP A 68 -0.84 -2.19 -14.83
C ASP A 68 -0.80 -0.73 -14.39
N PHE A 69 -0.06 0.10 -15.13
CA PHE A 69 -0.01 1.53 -14.86
C PHE A 69 -0.28 2.31 -16.13
N ARG A 70 -1.08 3.36 -15.99
CA ARG A 70 -1.30 4.38 -16.99
C ARG A 70 -0.56 5.62 -16.57
N PHE A 71 0.18 6.18 -17.51
CA PHE A 71 0.98 7.37 -17.28
C PHE A 71 0.44 8.52 -18.13
N ASP A 72 0.03 9.60 -17.47
CA ASP A 72 -0.35 10.83 -18.15
C ASP A 72 0.91 11.61 -18.55
N LEU A 73 1.46 11.24 -19.69
CA LEU A 73 2.65 11.84 -20.27
C LEU A 73 2.47 13.35 -20.56
N PRO A 74 1.37 13.83 -21.16
CA PRO A 74 1.12 15.26 -21.33
C PRO A 74 1.16 16.05 -20.02
N LEU A 75 0.50 15.54 -18.96
CA LEU A 75 0.49 16.20 -17.65
C LEU A 75 1.88 16.22 -17.02
N PHE A 76 2.64 15.13 -17.15
CA PHE A 76 4.02 15.05 -16.70
C PHE A 76 4.90 16.08 -17.40
N ILE A 77 4.86 16.15 -18.73
CA ILE A 77 5.66 17.10 -19.52
C ILE A 77 5.33 18.53 -19.12
N ARG A 78 4.05 18.86 -18.92
CA ARG A 78 3.63 20.19 -18.47
C ARG A 78 4.21 20.54 -17.10
N LYS A 79 4.08 19.65 -16.11
CA LYS A 79 4.66 19.87 -14.77
C LYS A 79 6.18 19.94 -14.81
N PHE A 80 6.82 19.13 -15.63
CA PHE A 80 8.26 19.11 -15.80
C PHE A 80 8.77 20.42 -16.39
N LYS A 81 8.13 20.95 -17.44
CA LYS A 81 8.43 22.27 -18.01
C LYS A 81 8.27 23.38 -16.97
N LEU A 82 7.17 23.38 -16.21
CA LEU A 82 6.95 24.35 -15.13
C LEU A 82 8.03 24.26 -14.04
N TYR A 83 8.41 23.05 -13.65
CA TYR A 83 9.49 22.82 -12.69
C TYR A 83 10.82 23.38 -13.21
N LEU A 84 11.17 23.13 -14.48
CA LEU A 84 12.39 23.67 -15.07
C LEU A 84 12.38 25.20 -15.14
N ILE A 85 11.24 25.81 -15.48
CA ILE A 85 11.07 27.28 -15.45
C ILE A 85 11.25 27.81 -14.03
N HIS A 86 10.63 27.19 -13.02
CA HIS A 86 10.78 27.64 -11.64
C HIS A 86 12.23 27.48 -11.15
N LYS A 87 12.87 26.36 -11.47
CA LYS A 87 14.24 26.06 -11.06
C LYS A 87 15.26 26.96 -11.76
N SER A 88 15.03 27.35 -13.02
CA SER A 88 15.91 28.30 -13.72
C SER A 88 15.82 29.72 -13.15
N MET A 89 14.70 30.09 -12.51
CA MET A 89 14.61 31.35 -11.75
C MET A 89 15.40 31.31 -10.43
N THR A 90 15.50 30.14 -9.79
CA THR A 90 16.22 29.98 -8.51
C THR A 90 17.72 29.69 -8.69
N VAL A 91 18.11 29.02 -9.79
CA VAL A 91 19.49 28.59 -10.06
C VAL A 91 19.93 29.11 -11.43
N ARG A 92 20.91 30.03 -11.45
CA ARG A 92 21.53 30.51 -12.69
C ARG A 92 22.28 29.35 -13.37
N GLY A 93 21.88 28.99 -14.59
CA GLY A 93 22.59 28.00 -15.43
C GLY A 93 21.77 26.80 -15.92
N ILE A 94 20.47 26.72 -15.59
CA ILE A 94 19.59 25.66 -16.12
C ILE A 94 18.92 26.16 -17.41
N PRO A 95 18.97 25.41 -18.52
CA PRO A 95 18.38 25.82 -19.78
C PRO A 95 16.87 26.02 -19.65
N THR A 96 16.39 27.19 -20.06
CA THR A 96 14.96 27.49 -20.17
C THR A 96 14.34 26.70 -21.32
N TYR A 97 13.23 26.00 -21.04
CA TYR A 97 12.46 25.34 -22.08
C TYR A 97 11.81 26.41 -22.96
N VAL A 98 12.16 26.43 -24.25
CA VAL A 98 11.53 27.30 -25.26
C VAL A 98 10.64 26.39 -26.11
N GLU A 99 9.33 26.55 -26.00
CA GLU A 99 8.39 25.95 -26.96
C GLU A 99 8.56 26.70 -28.28
N ARG A 100 9.06 25.99 -29.31
CA ARG A 100 8.98 26.45 -30.70
C ARG A 100 7.64 26.03 -31.30
#